data_AF-A0A358V0W4-F1
#
_entry.id   AF-A0A358V0W4-F1
#
_cell.length_a   1.000
_cell.length_b   1.000
_cell.length_c   1.000
_cell.angle_alpha   90.00
_cell.angle_beta   90.00
_cell.angle_gamma   90.00
#
_symmetry.space_group_name_H-M   'P 1'
#
loop_
_entity.id
_entity.type
_entity.pdbx_description
1 polymer ?
#
loop_
_entity_poly.entity_id
_entity_poly.type
_entity_poly.pdbx_seq_one_letter_code
_entity_poly.pdbx_strand_id
1 'polypeptide(L)'
;KIAERKNPTVIAHKPISRQEQKSSAGSNVIVDGFDGLFVRFSKCCNPVPGDKIIAYLSRGRGVAIHKNDCPNITDLSNEPARIRKAEWSGKTGKFSAAVLIEGSDRIGLLADITQAIAKEGGNILSADIKTKEKGKDNFVIEVNDAEHLSRLIEALKDVEGVCFVARAGSK
;
A
#
# COMPACT_ATOMS: atom_id res chain seq x y z
N LYS A 1 42.02 -37.46 4.99
CA LYS A 1 41.22 -36.99 6.15
C LYS A 1 40.36 -35.83 5.68
N ILE A 2 39.12 -36.11 5.31
CA ILE A 2 38.17 -35.11 4.81
C ILE A 2 37.47 -34.55 6.04
N ALA A 3 37.59 -33.24 6.27
CA ALA A 3 36.99 -32.56 7.41
C ALA A 3 35.47 -32.45 7.21
N GLU A 4 34.70 -33.01 8.15
CA GLU A 4 33.26 -32.88 8.21
C GLU A 4 32.88 -31.42 8.45
N ARG A 5 32.21 -30.79 7.47
CA ARG A 5 31.61 -29.46 7.63
C ARG A 5 30.32 -29.62 8.44
N LYS A 6 30.29 -29.07 9.66
CA LYS A 6 29.07 -28.98 10.47
C LYS A 6 28.03 -28.12 9.73
N ASN A 7 26.86 -28.70 9.48
CA ASN A 7 25.72 -27.96 8.92
C ASN A 7 25.31 -26.84 9.87
N PRO A 8 25.09 -25.60 9.40
CA PRO A 8 24.58 -24.53 10.24
C PRO A 8 23.15 -24.86 10.69
N THR A 9 22.90 -24.75 11.99
CA THR A 9 21.57 -24.90 12.59
C THR A 9 20.64 -23.83 12.02
N VAL A 10 19.64 -24.24 11.25
CA VAL A 10 18.57 -23.36 10.80
C VAL A 10 17.76 -22.95 12.03
N ILE A 11 17.90 -21.70 12.46
CA ILE A 11 17.07 -21.13 13.52
C ILE A 11 15.67 -20.95 12.93
N ALA A 12 14.69 -21.70 13.44
CA ALA A 12 13.30 -21.56 13.04
C ALA A 12 12.80 -20.17 13.44
N HIS A 13 12.76 -19.25 12.48
CA HIS A 13 12.10 -17.96 12.66
C HIS A 13 10.59 -18.21 12.76
N LYS A 14 10.02 -17.89 13.92
CA LYS A 14 8.57 -17.89 14.14
C LYS A 14 7.93 -17.07 13.00
N PRO A 15 6.90 -17.59 12.29
CA PRO A 15 6.28 -16.82 11.21
C PRO A 15 5.83 -15.48 11.78
N ILE A 16 6.27 -14.39 11.14
CA ILE A 16 5.83 -13.04 11.45
C ILE A 16 4.32 -13.06 11.25
N SER A 17 3.59 -13.12 12.37
CA SER A 17 2.15 -13.05 12.40
C SER A 17 1.75 -11.82 11.58
N ARG A 18 1.03 -12.06 10.49
CA ARG A 18 0.42 -11.01 9.67
C ARG A 18 -0.51 -10.25 10.61
N GLN A 19 -0.03 -9.14 11.17
CA GLN A 19 -0.91 -8.17 11.81
C GLN A 19 -1.78 -7.62 10.68
N GLU A 20 -2.95 -8.25 10.49
CA GLU A 20 -4.08 -7.56 9.90
C GLU A 20 -4.11 -6.19 10.57
N GLN A 21 -4.10 -5.13 9.77
CA GLN A 21 -4.34 -3.77 10.25
C GLN A 21 -5.73 -3.73 10.86
N LYS A 22 -5.84 -4.18 12.11
CA LYS A 22 -6.89 -3.80 13.02
C LYS A 22 -6.62 -2.32 13.24
N SER A 23 -7.47 -1.49 12.66
CA SER A 23 -7.64 -0.09 13.04
C SER A 23 -7.81 -0.04 14.55
N SER A 24 -6.71 0.16 15.28
CA SER A 24 -6.77 0.51 16.68
C SER A 24 -7.42 1.88 16.79
N ALA A 25 -8.17 2.08 17.87
CA ALA A 25 -8.73 3.38 18.23
C ALA A 25 -7.64 4.45 18.13
N GLY A 26 -7.92 5.52 17.37
CA GLY A 26 -6.94 6.55 17.01
C GLY A 26 -6.61 6.59 15.51
N SER A 27 -7.63 6.54 14.65
CA SER A 27 -7.42 6.74 13.22
C SER A 27 -6.75 8.11 12.97
N ASN A 28 -5.78 8.17 12.05
CA ASN A 28 -5.13 9.42 11.64
C ASN A 28 -6.03 10.27 10.73
N VAL A 29 -7.35 10.18 10.91
CA VAL A 29 -8.38 10.77 10.06
C VAL A 29 -9.38 11.51 10.94
N ILE A 30 -9.70 12.73 10.55
CA ILE A 30 -10.73 13.58 11.12
C ILE A 30 -11.91 13.56 10.16
N VAL A 31 -13.12 13.30 10.66
CA VAL A 31 -14.36 13.31 9.86
C VAL A 31 -15.30 14.36 10.44
N ASP A 32 -15.70 15.34 9.63
CA ASP A 32 -16.47 16.52 10.07
C ASP A 32 -15.93 17.21 11.34
N GLY A 33 -14.62 17.24 11.51
CA GLY A 33 -13.97 17.82 12.70
C GLY A 33 -13.90 16.90 13.92
N PHE A 34 -14.45 15.68 13.86
CA PHE A 34 -14.34 14.68 14.91
C PHE A 34 -13.15 13.74 14.66
N ASP A 35 -12.30 13.57 15.66
CA ASP A 35 -11.20 12.61 15.66
C ASP A 35 -11.57 11.33 16.42
N GLY A 36 -10.66 10.35 16.45
CA GLY A 36 -10.84 9.12 17.23
C GLY A 36 -11.92 8.16 16.70
N LEU A 37 -12.58 8.50 15.59
CA LEU A 37 -13.59 7.64 14.96
C LEU A 37 -12.96 6.34 14.46
N PHE A 38 -13.70 5.25 14.62
CA PHE A 38 -13.34 3.98 13.99
C PHE A 38 -13.65 4.07 12.50
N VAL A 39 -12.61 4.23 11.70
CA VAL A 39 -12.69 4.29 10.24
C VAL A 39 -12.01 3.08 9.62
N ARG A 40 -12.42 2.72 8.41
CA ARG A 40 -11.76 1.69 7.60
C ARG A 40 -11.31 2.29 6.28
N PHE A 41 -10.10 1.99 5.85
CA PHE A 41 -9.61 2.40 4.53
C PHE A 41 -10.13 1.48 3.44
N SER A 42 -10.65 2.06 2.37
CA SER A 42 -11.25 1.29 1.28
C SER A 42 -10.19 0.64 0.41
N LYS A 43 -10.32 -0.68 0.19
CA LYS A 43 -9.41 -1.47 -0.66
C LYS A 43 -9.42 -1.05 -2.14
N CYS A 44 -10.48 -0.36 -2.58
CA CYS A 44 -10.64 0.00 -3.98
C CYS A 44 -9.76 1.16 -4.43
N CYS A 45 -9.34 2.07 -3.55
CA CYS A 45 -8.42 3.17 -3.87
C CYS A 45 -7.24 3.26 -2.90
N ASN A 46 -7.27 2.44 -1.83
CA ASN A 46 -6.24 2.25 -0.83
C ASN A 46 -5.60 3.57 -0.33
N PRO A 47 -6.37 4.54 0.20
CA PRO A 47 -5.89 5.88 0.52
C PRO A 47 -4.77 5.88 1.57
N VAL A 48 -3.82 6.80 1.44
CA VAL A 48 -2.65 6.98 2.31
C VAL A 48 -2.52 8.46 2.68
N PRO A 49 -1.86 8.79 3.79
CA PRO A 49 -1.68 10.17 4.21
C PRO A 49 -1.08 11.07 3.13
N GLY A 50 -1.70 12.23 2.94
CA GLY A 50 -1.42 13.15 1.85
C GLY A 50 -2.43 13.08 0.69
N ASP A 51 -3.14 11.95 0.53
CA ASP A 51 -4.24 11.89 -0.43
C ASP A 51 -5.39 12.82 -0.03
N LYS A 52 -6.05 13.43 -1.02
CA LYS A 52 -7.36 14.04 -0.81
C LYS A 52 -8.39 12.93 -0.56
N ILE A 53 -8.98 12.91 0.63
CA ILE A 53 -9.89 11.86 1.07
C ILE A 53 -11.30 12.37 1.36
N ILE A 54 -12.25 11.44 1.35
CA ILE A 54 -13.65 11.65 1.75
C ILE A 54 -14.14 10.45 2.57
N ALA A 55 -15.10 10.71 3.46
CA ALA A 55 -15.72 9.68 4.28
C ALA A 55 -17.09 9.30 3.71
N TYR A 56 -17.36 8.00 3.70
CA TYR A 56 -18.64 7.42 3.30
C TYR A 56 -19.26 6.61 4.43
N LEU A 57 -20.50 6.94 4.79
CA LEU A 57 -21.27 6.21 5.81
C LEU A 57 -21.89 4.95 5.20
N SER A 58 -21.21 3.83 5.42
CA SER A 58 -21.68 2.52 4.97
C SER A 58 -22.86 2.05 5.81
N ARG A 59 -23.80 1.32 5.18
CA ARG A 59 -24.93 0.67 5.88
C ARG A 59 -24.39 -0.44 6.80
N GLY A 60 -24.35 -0.18 8.11
CA GLY A 60 -23.99 -1.17 9.13
C GLY A 60 -22.49 -1.53 9.24
N ARG A 61 -21.61 -0.92 8.43
CA ARG A 61 -20.15 -1.20 8.42
C ARG A 61 -19.29 -0.03 8.90
N GLY A 62 -19.92 1.03 9.40
CA GLY A 62 -19.25 2.24 9.89
C GLY A 62 -18.80 3.17 8.76
N VAL A 63 -17.73 3.92 9.03
CA VAL A 63 -17.19 4.93 8.11
C VAL A 63 -16.07 4.34 7.25
N ALA A 64 -16.24 4.40 5.94
CA ALA A 64 -15.22 4.00 4.96
C ALA A 64 -14.53 5.24 4.38
N ILE A 65 -13.21 5.23 4.32
CA ILE A 65 -12.40 6.32 3.76
C ILE A 65 -12.01 5.97 2.33
N HIS A 66 -12.31 6.89 1.41
CA HIS A 66 -11.96 6.82 0.00
C HIS A 66 -11.07 8.00 -0.39
N LYS A 67 -10.31 7.87 -1.49
CA LYS A 67 -9.81 9.06 -2.20
C LYS A 67 -10.99 9.83 -2.81
N ASN A 68 -10.85 11.14 -2.87
CA ASN A 68 -11.87 12.04 -3.43
C ASN A 68 -12.17 11.77 -4.91
N ASP A 69 -11.20 11.23 -5.65
CA ASP A 69 -11.28 10.87 -7.06
C ASP A 69 -11.62 9.39 -7.31
N CYS A 70 -12.05 8.65 -6.28
CA CYS A 70 -12.32 7.22 -6.40
C CYS A 70 -13.58 6.96 -7.26
N PRO A 71 -13.50 6.23 -8.39
CA PRO A 71 -14.67 6.01 -9.26
C PRO A 71 -15.84 5.33 -8.53
N ASN A 72 -15.53 4.40 -7.63
CA ASN A 72 -16.55 3.70 -6.84
C ASN A 72 -17.34 4.62 -5.90
N ILE A 73 -16.80 5.80 -5.52
CA ILE A 73 -17.55 6.76 -4.70
C ILE A 73 -18.42 7.67 -5.56
N THR A 74 -18.01 7.92 -6.80
CA THR A 74 -18.79 8.69 -7.78
C THR A 74 -20.11 7.98 -8.05
N ASP A 75 -20.08 6.65 -8.22
CA ASP A 75 -21.29 5.84 -8.39
C ASP A 75 -22.21 5.86 -7.15
N LEU A 76 -21.64 6.02 -5.96
CA LEU A 76 -22.36 6.14 -4.69
C LEU A 76 -22.82 7.57 -4.37
N SER A 77 -22.47 8.55 -5.22
CA SER A 77 -22.81 9.96 -5.02
C SER A 77 -24.31 10.26 -5.18
N ASN A 78 -25.10 9.28 -5.62
CA ASN A 78 -26.57 9.32 -5.58
C ASN A 78 -27.14 9.36 -4.15
N GLU A 79 -26.32 9.13 -3.11
CA GLU A 79 -26.70 9.27 -1.70
C GLU A 79 -25.85 10.35 -0.99
N PRO A 80 -25.99 11.64 -1.35
CA PRO A 80 -25.11 12.70 -0.86
C PRO A 80 -25.12 12.84 0.67
N ALA A 81 -26.23 12.50 1.33
CA ALA A 81 -26.35 12.52 2.79
C ALA A 81 -25.36 11.58 3.52
N ARG A 82 -24.77 10.61 2.80
CA ARG A 82 -23.80 9.64 3.34
C ARG A 82 -22.36 10.06 3.12
N ILE A 83 -22.10 11.12 2.37
CA ILE A 83 -20.75 11.65 2.11
C ILE A 83 -20.44 12.72 3.15
N ARG A 84 -19.29 12.61 3.80
CA ARG A 84 -18.82 13.53 4.84
C ARG A 84 -17.41 14.00 4.54
N LYS A 85 -17.06 15.19 5.04
CA LYS A 85 -15.73 15.72 4.87
C LYS A 85 -14.77 14.88 5.70
N ALA A 86 -13.66 14.47 5.11
CA ALA A 86 -12.58 13.80 5.82
C ALA A 86 -11.24 14.47 5.51
N GLU A 87 -10.36 14.50 6.50
CA GLU A 87 -9.00 15.03 6.37
C GLU A 87 -8.04 14.22 7.24
N TRP A 88 -6.77 14.18 6.84
CA TRP A 88 -5.74 13.53 7.65
C TRP A 88 -5.41 14.41 8.86
N SER A 89 -5.26 13.81 10.04
CA SER A 89 -4.96 14.54 11.28
C SER A 89 -3.54 15.11 11.37
N GLY A 90 -2.71 14.91 10.35
CA GLY A 90 -1.30 15.34 10.33
C GLY A 90 -0.38 14.52 11.24
N LYS A 91 -0.88 13.48 11.91
CA LYS A 91 -0.05 12.56 12.69
C LYS A 91 0.94 11.85 11.79
N THR A 92 2.23 12.04 12.09
CA THR A 92 3.34 11.41 11.38
C THR A 92 3.44 9.94 11.75
N GLY A 93 3.65 9.09 10.75
CA GLY A 93 3.80 7.65 10.92
C GLY A 93 4.26 7.00 9.63
N LYS A 94 4.52 5.71 9.68
CA LYS A 94 4.74 4.91 8.48
C LYS A 94 3.46 4.22 8.06
N PHE A 95 3.22 4.14 6.76
CA PHE A 95 1.98 3.65 6.16
C PHE A 95 2.30 2.62 5.07
N SER A 96 1.50 1.57 5.00
CA SER A 96 1.64 0.55 3.96
C SER A 96 0.87 0.96 2.70
N ALA A 97 1.55 1.01 1.56
CA ALA A 97 0.97 1.17 0.24
C ALA A 97 1.24 -0.08 -0.59
N ALA A 98 0.23 -0.53 -1.34
CA ALA A 98 0.40 -1.61 -2.32
C ALA A 98 0.68 -1.00 -3.69
N VAL A 99 1.67 -1.53 -4.40
CA VAL A 99 2.13 -1.11 -5.73
C VAL A 99 2.11 -2.34 -6.64
N LEU A 100 1.47 -2.19 -7.79
CA LEU A 100 1.44 -3.15 -8.88
C LEU A 100 2.50 -2.77 -9.90
N ILE A 101 3.33 -3.73 -10.26
CA ILE A 101 4.40 -3.58 -11.23
C ILE A 101 4.21 -4.63 -12.31
N GLU A 102 4.30 -4.24 -13.57
CA GLU A 102 4.46 -5.16 -14.70
C GLU A 102 5.75 -4.82 -15.42
N GLY A 103 6.49 -5.85 -15.80
CA GLY A 103 7.70 -5.70 -16.59
C GLY A 103 7.91 -6.87 -17.53
N SER A 104 8.83 -6.68 -18.48
CA SER A 104 9.32 -7.75 -19.34
C SER A 104 10.17 -8.71 -18.52
N ASP A 105 9.89 -10.01 -18.59
CA ASP A 105 10.65 -11.04 -17.88
C ASP A 105 12.10 -11.10 -18.40
N ARG A 106 12.99 -10.40 -17.71
CA ARG A 106 14.44 -10.43 -17.95
C ARG A 106 15.17 -10.80 -16.67
N ILE A 107 16.33 -11.43 -16.85
CA ILE A 107 17.22 -11.74 -15.75
C ILE A 107 17.60 -10.44 -15.02
N GLY A 108 17.47 -10.46 -13.69
CA GLY A 108 17.83 -9.34 -12.83
C GLY A 108 16.72 -8.31 -12.55
N LEU A 109 15.57 -8.36 -13.24
CA LEU A 109 14.52 -7.35 -13.08
C LEU A 109 14.06 -7.19 -11.62
N LEU A 110 13.81 -8.29 -10.91
CA LEU A 110 13.41 -8.24 -9.51
C LEU A 110 14.48 -7.60 -8.61
N ALA A 111 15.76 -7.84 -8.91
CA ALA A 111 16.85 -7.24 -8.15
C ALA A 111 16.89 -5.72 -8.38
N ASP A 112 16.69 -5.27 -9.62
CA ASP A 112 16.64 -3.86 -9.97
C ASP A 112 15.43 -3.15 -9.32
N ILE A 113 14.25 -3.77 -9.35
CA ILE A 113 13.03 -3.27 -8.68
C ILE A 113 13.27 -3.12 -7.17
N THR A 114 13.76 -4.18 -6.51
CA THR A 114 13.96 -4.13 -5.06
C THR A 114 15.07 -3.15 -4.66
N GLN A 115 16.10 -2.98 -5.48
CA GLN A 115 17.12 -1.96 -5.27
C GLN A 115 16.57 -0.54 -5.44
N ALA A 116 15.72 -0.30 -6.45
CA ALA A 116 15.06 0.99 -6.64
C ALA A 116 14.18 1.35 -5.43
N ILE A 117 13.39 0.40 -4.92
CA ILE A 117 12.58 0.59 -3.69
C ILE A 117 13.48 0.96 -2.50
N ALA A 118 14.59 0.27 -2.31
CA ALA A 118 15.50 0.51 -1.21
C ALA A 118 16.20 1.88 -1.30
N LYS A 119 16.59 2.32 -2.52
CA LYS A 119 17.22 3.63 -2.76
C LYS A 119 16.31 4.79 -2.35
N GLU A 120 15.02 4.67 -2.58
CA GLU A 120 14.02 5.67 -2.16
C GLU A 120 13.69 5.61 -0.67
N GLY A 121 14.22 4.64 0.08
CA GLY A 121 13.96 4.48 1.51
C GLY A 121 12.64 3.76 1.81
N GLY A 122 12.09 3.02 0.84
CA GLY A 122 10.91 2.17 1.02
C GLY A 122 11.26 0.85 1.69
N ASN A 123 10.45 0.42 2.66
CA ASN A 123 10.60 -0.87 3.32
C ASN A 123 9.56 -1.89 2.79
N ILE A 124 10.00 -3.00 2.21
CA ILE A 124 9.11 -4.01 1.61
C ILE A 124 8.51 -4.89 2.73
N LEU A 125 7.20 -4.82 2.91
CA LEU A 125 6.46 -5.64 3.88
C LEU A 125 6.04 -7.00 3.32
N SER A 126 5.67 -7.04 2.04
CA SER A 126 5.39 -8.29 1.32
C SER A 126 5.54 -8.09 -0.18
N ALA A 127 5.86 -9.17 -0.91
CA ALA A 127 5.89 -9.18 -2.37
C ALA A 127 5.25 -10.48 -2.88
N ASP A 128 4.31 -10.35 -3.81
CA ASP A 128 3.67 -11.45 -4.54
C ASP A 128 4.07 -11.35 -6.01
N ILE A 129 4.93 -12.26 -6.46
CA ILE A 129 5.57 -12.19 -7.78
C ILE A 129 4.99 -13.27 -8.70
N LYS A 130 4.73 -12.91 -9.96
CA LYS A 130 4.16 -13.81 -10.96
C LYS A 130 5.01 -13.83 -12.23
N THR A 131 5.67 -14.94 -12.48
CA THR A 131 6.59 -15.17 -13.63
C THR A 131 5.90 -15.45 -14.98
N LYS A 132 4.61 -15.12 -15.14
CA LYS A 132 3.94 -15.26 -16.44
C LYS A 132 4.23 -14.01 -17.28
N GLU A 133 4.28 -14.12 -18.60
CA GLU A 133 4.57 -13.03 -19.57
C GLU A 133 3.69 -11.75 -19.42
N LYS A 134 2.67 -11.77 -18.56
CA LYS A 134 1.81 -10.62 -18.19
C LYS A 134 1.42 -10.62 -16.71
N GLY A 135 2.31 -11.13 -15.86
CA GLY A 135 2.12 -11.15 -14.41
C GLY A 135 2.22 -9.73 -13.84
N LYS A 136 1.22 -9.34 -13.03
CA LYS A 136 1.34 -8.20 -12.13
C LYS A 136 2.02 -8.66 -10.85
N ASP A 137 3.20 -8.13 -10.60
CA ASP A 137 3.87 -8.26 -9.31
C ASP A 137 3.26 -7.25 -8.33
N ASN A 138 2.93 -7.71 -7.14
CA ASN A 138 2.31 -6.87 -6.12
C ASN A 138 3.27 -6.71 -4.93
N PHE A 139 3.72 -5.49 -4.71
CA PHE A 139 4.57 -5.12 -3.58
C PHE A 139 3.76 -4.33 -2.57
N VAL A 140 3.81 -4.72 -1.29
CA VAL A 140 3.33 -3.90 -0.17
C VAL A 140 4.54 -3.25 0.47
N ILE A 141 4.60 -1.93 0.39
CA ILE A 141 5.75 -1.11 0.78
C ILE A 141 5.31 -0.14 1.87
N GLU A 142 6.10 -0.05 2.92
CA GLU A 142 5.99 0.94 3.96
C GLU A 142 6.62 2.26 3.50
N VAL A 143 5.83 3.33 3.47
CA VAL A 143 6.16 4.69 3.04
C VAL A 143 5.75 5.70 4.12
N ASN A 144 6.26 6.93 4.04
CA ASN A 144 5.97 7.96 5.05
C ASN A 144 4.69 8.74 4.73
N ASP A 145 4.44 8.99 3.45
CA ASP A 145 3.34 9.80 2.94
C ASP A 145 3.14 9.53 1.43
N ALA A 146 2.12 10.17 0.85
CA ALA A 146 1.81 10.08 -0.57
C ALA A 146 2.93 10.63 -1.47
N GLU A 147 3.71 11.62 -1.01
CA GLU A 147 4.79 12.21 -1.81
C GLU A 147 5.98 11.25 -1.93
N HIS A 148 6.36 10.60 -0.82
CA HIS A 148 7.33 9.52 -0.82
C HIS A 148 6.87 8.37 -1.72
N LEU A 149 5.60 7.97 -1.64
CA LEU A 149 5.06 6.95 -2.55
C LEU A 149 5.15 7.38 -4.03
N SER A 150 4.84 8.65 -4.34
CA SER A 150 4.95 9.18 -5.70
C SER A 150 6.39 9.12 -6.21
N ARG A 151 7.38 9.55 -5.41
CA ARG A 151 8.80 9.45 -5.79
C ARG A 151 9.23 8.00 -6.05
N LEU A 152 8.80 7.08 -5.18
CA LEU A 152 9.05 5.65 -5.33
C LEU A 152 8.45 5.08 -6.61
N ILE A 153 7.22 5.48 -6.95
CA ILE A 153 6.56 5.07 -8.20
C ILE A 153 7.31 5.59 -9.43
N GLU A 154 7.77 6.85 -9.42
CA GLU A 154 8.56 7.40 -10.53
C GLU A 154 9.90 6.67 -10.68
N ALA A 155 10.63 6.45 -9.58
CA ALA A 155 11.89 5.70 -9.60
C ALA A 155 11.72 4.26 -10.13
N LEU A 156 10.58 3.62 -9.82
CA LEU A 156 10.26 2.29 -10.36
C LEU A 156 9.96 2.29 -11.86
N LYS A 157 9.38 3.37 -12.40
CA LYS A 157 9.13 3.49 -13.85
C LYS A 157 10.42 3.64 -14.65
N ASP A 158 11.46 4.20 -14.04
CA ASP A 158 12.77 4.39 -14.66
C ASP A 158 13.61 3.09 -14.70
N VAL A 159 13.17 2.02 -14.02
CA VAL A 159 13.85 0.72 -14.06
C VAL A 159 13.66 0.09 -15.45
N GLU A 160 14.77 -0.19 -16.13
CA GLU A 160 14.75 -0.82 -17.45
C GLU A 160 13.99 -2.16 -17.42
N GLY A 161 13.02 -2.32 -18.32
CA GLY A 161 12.18 -3.51 -18.39
C GLY A 161 10.91 -3.43 -17.53
N VAL A 162 10.71 -2.38 -16.73
CA VAL A 162 9.39 -2.08 -16.14
C VAL A 162 8.54 -1.37 -17.20
N CYS A 163 7.35 -1.91 -17.47
CA CYS A 163 6.41 -1.38 -18.46
C CYS A 163 5.24 -0.64 -17.81
N PHE A 164 4.87 -1.01 -16.58
CA PHE A 164 3.76 -0.41 -15.87
C PHE A 164 4.02 -0.40 -14.36
N VAL A 165 3.74 0.74 -13.73
CA VAL A 165 3.75 0.89 -12.28
C VAL A 165 2.52 1.68 -11.88
N ALA A 166 1.72 1.14 -10.97
CA ALA A 166 0.61 1.86 -10.38
C ALA A 166 0.38 1.44 -8.95
N ARG A 167 -0.18 2.35 -8.16
CA ARG A 167 -0.70 2.01 -6.84
C ARG A 167 -1.88 1.04 -6.97
N ALA A 168 -1.87 -0.03 -6.20
CA ALA A 168 -2.95 -1.01 -6.21
C ALA A 168 -4.29 -0.34 -5.82
N GLY A 169 -5.31 -0.48 -6.68
CA GLY A 169 -6.61 0.17 -6.54
C GLY A 169 -6.79 1.47 -7.31
N SER A 170 -5.73 2.10 -7.81
CA SER A 170 -5.89 3.11 -8.86
C SER A 170 -6.16 2.36 -10.16
N LYS A 171 -7.39 2.45 -10.69
CA LYS A 171 -7.75 1.88 -11.99
C LYS A 171 -7.24 2.77 -13.11
#